data_AF-E4ZG91-F1
#
_entry.id   AF-E4ZG91-F1
#
_cell.length_a   1.000
_cell.length_b   1.000
_cell.length_c   1.000
_cell.angle_alpha   90.00
_cell.angle_beta   90.00
_cell.angle_gamma   90.00
#
_symmetry.space_group_name_H-M   'P 1'
#
loop_
_entity.id
_entity.type
_entity.pdbx_description
1 polymer ?
#
loop_
_entity_poly.entity_id
_entity_poly.type
_entity_poly.pdbx_seq_one_letter_code
_entity_poly.pdbx_strand_id
1 'polypeptide(L)'
;MAGPTVHQRRDSGISQYLNLSRLGLSHLPPHPEFPESLRNDQISLSQFLNNLIAEVGRVKLNEDFTEYGTWTPKDSESPLMPYIIMPPPSSSNLAEAKNDPVSFQSHGTETINVPIEVQKWVKRMNNTSWSGRSSHHLGTQIQYKELDELLSQDHGHKEAQYTPNLYDANELLAWSSEDLEKAVAELTCTERAERVQMSIFQMFHKMPKVAGAHFLNDRVFHVLIVTLHSTFVLPNPDVSVTRRQSITVQLPIDYDSFRNVETIMRRSHLQQKGSGRYYLPQSSPQYPISAKQKKRKGNKLVEGNYVSLEHLHEANLDWDAARTDREASTQTDTDYCHEWRMMTLSTAGGVTRYAPQGKQVKETLEAIAGDVYEAIECIQKQRYAKIGLRRPERQRPFT
;
A
#
# COMPACT_ATOMS: atom_id res chain seq x y z
N MET A 1 -15.92 -26.87 -29.82
CA MET A 1 -14.85 -26.19 -30.59
C MET A 1 -14.30 -25.08 -29.69
N ALA A 2 -13.06 -25.23 -29.22
CA ALA A 2 -12.41 -24.25 -28.38
C ALA A 2 -11.85 -23.13 -29.28
N GLY A 3 -12.26 -21.88 -29.01
CA GLY A 3 -11.72 -20.71 -29.69
C GLY A 3 -10.24 -20.50 -29.37
N PRO A 4 -9.50 -19.71 -30.17
CA PRO A 4 -8.08 -19.56 -30.02
C PRO A 4 -7.76 -18.81 -28.72
N THR A 5 -6.98 -19.45 -27.86
CA THR A 5 -6.34 -18.85 -26.70
C THR A 5 -5.47 -17.69 -27.19
N VAL A 6 -5.74 -16.48 -26.70
CA VAL A 6 -4.91 -15.30 -26.98
C VAL A 6 -3.49 -15.61 -26.53
N HIS A 7 -2.60 -15.83 -27.51
CA HIS A 7 -1.17 -15.91 -27.28
C HIS A 7 -0.71 -14.56 -26.73
N GLN A 8 -0.41 -14.53 -25.43
CA GLN A 8 0.49 -13.53 -24.86
C GLN A 8 1.80 -13.60 -25.66
N ARG A 9 2.02 -12.63 -26.53
CA ARG A 9 3.35 -12.36 -27.08
C ARG A 9 4.28 -12.21 -25.88
N ARG A 10 5.30 -13.06 -25.80
CA ARG A 10 6.48 -12.75 -24.99
C ARG A 10 7.09 -11.52 -25.62
N ASP A 11 6.86 -10.35 -25.03
CA ASP A 11 7.63 -9.14 -25.33
C ASP A 11 9.06 -9.39 -24.84
N SER A 12 9.85 -10.06 -25.69
CA SER A 12 11.24 -10.38 -25.45
C SER A 12 12.05 -9.09 -25.43
N GLY A 13 12.21 -8.48 -24.25
CA GLY A 13 13.04 -7.30 -24.04
C GLY A 13 12.63 -6.40 -22.87
N ILE A 14 11.42 -6.53 -22.34
CA ILE A 14 10.95 -5.70 -21.23
C ILE A 14 11.12 -6.46 -19.92
N SER A 15 11.90 -5.90 -19.00
CA SER A 15 12.04 -6.43 -17.64
C SER A 15 10.68 -6.58 -16.99
N GLN A 16 10.46 -7.74 -16.37
CA GLN A 16 9.23 -8.04 -15.64
C GLN A 16 9.55 -7.99 -14.14
N TYR A 17 9.08 -6.96 -13.47
CA TYR A 17 9.30 -6.70 -12.05
C TYR A 17 8.15 -7.20 -11.17
N LEU A 18 6.90 -7.20 -11.67
CA LEU A 18 5.73 -7.64 -10.90
C LEU A 18 5.63 -9.16 -10.83
N ASN A 19 6.57 -9.76 -10.08
CA ASN A 19 6.63 -11.18 -9.74
C ASN A 19 7.50 -11.38 -8.48
N LEU A 20 7.75 -12.64 -8.11
CA LEU A 20 8.50 -13.00 -6.90
C LEU A 20 10.02 -13.15 -7.11
N SER A 21 10.53 -12.82 -8.30
CA SER A 21 11.97 -12.82 -8.58
C SER A 21 12.61 -11.65 -7.86
N ARG A 22 13.58 -11.97 -7.00
CA ARG A 22 14.25 -10.98 -6.16
C ARG A 22 15.20 -10.12 -6.99
N LEU A 23 15.12 -8.81 -6.81
CA LEU A 23 16.05 -7.86 -7.39
C LEU A 23 17.37 -7.87 -6.59
N GLY A 24 18.40 -8.44 -7.20
CA GLY A 24 19.76 -8.31 -6.70
C GLY A 24 20.38 -6.95 -7.07
N LEU A 25 21.53 -6.65 -6.45
CA LEU A 25 22.27 -5.40 -6.63
C LEU A 25 22.53 -5.01 -8.10
N SER A 26 22.76 -5.98 -8.99
CA SER A 26 22.96 -5.75 -10.43
C SER A 26 21.71 -5.33 -11.20
N HIS A 27 20.51 -5.54 -10.64
CA HIS A 27 19.24 -5.20 -11.27
C HIS A 27 18.73 -3.82 -10.85
N LEU A 28 19.39 -3.20 -9.87
CA LEU A 28 19.01 -1.89 -9.35
C LEU A 28 19.76 -0.77 -10.07
N PRO A 29 19.15 0.42 -10.18
CA PRO A 29 19.85 1.57 -10.71
C PRO A 29 20.99 2.00 -9.77
N PRO A 30 21.98 2.78 -10.28
CA PRO A 30 23.08 3.27 -9.48
C PRO A 30 22.61 3.99 -8.21
N HIS A 31 23.39 3.85 -7.14
CA HIS A 31 23.22 4.57 -5.89
C HIS A 31 24.60 4.96 -5.34
N PRO A 32 24.75 6.14 -4.70
CA PRO A 32 26.04 6.59 -4.17
C PRO A 32 26.70 5.62 -3.18
N GLU A 33 25.90 4.83 -2.46
CA GLU A 33 26.40 3.81 -1.52
C GLU A 33 26.77 2.47 -2.18
N PHE A 34 26.49 2.28 -3.48
CA PHE A 34 26.90 1.07 -4.20
C PHE A 34 28.37 1.14 -4.64
N PRO A 35 29.08 0.00 -4.68
CA PRO A 35 30.44 -0.08 -5.19
C PRO A 35 30.57 0.51 -6.59
N GLU A 36 31.60 1.32 -6.83
CA GLU A 36 31.84 1.98 -8.12
C GLU A 36 31.95 0.98 -9.28
N SER A 37 32.50 -0.20 -9.01
CA SER A 37 32.65 -1.29 -10.00
C SER A 37 31.34 -1.75 -10.62
N LEU A 38 30.19 -1.47 -9.99
CA LEU A 38 28.88 -1.88 -10.48
C LEU A 38 28.15 -0.78 -11.25
N ARG A 39 28.63 0.47 -11.19
CA ARG A 39 27.89 1.63 -11.75
C ARG A 39 27.85 1.64 -13.28
N ASN A 40 28.84 1.05 -13.94
CA ASN A 40 28.98 1.10 -15.40
C ASN A 40 28.09 0.07 -16.13
N ASP A 41 27.70 -1.01 -15.46
CA ASP A 41 26.89 -2.09 -16.04
C ASP A 41 25.43 -2.06 -15.59
N GLN A 42 25.05 -1.10 -14.74
CA GLN A 42 23.70 -0.95 -14.20
C GLN A 42 22.79 -0.17 -15.17
N ILE A 43 21.53 -0.57 -15.20
CA ILE A 43 20.44 0.18 -15.82
C ILE A 43 20.36 1.60 -15.22
N SER A 44 20.18 2.64 -16.03
CA SER A 44 20.05 4.00 -15.49
C SER A 44 18.79 4.13 -14.61
N LEU A 45 18.77 5.11 -13.70
CA LEU A 45 17.60 5.39 -12.86
C LEU A 45 16.35 5.70 -13.71
N SER A 46 16.49 6.52 -14.75
CA SER A 46 15.41 6.84 -15.69
C SER A 46 14.93 5.62 -16.48
N GLN A 47 15.83 4.74 -16.93
CA GLN A 47 15.46 3.52 -17.64
C GLN A 47 14.77 2.51 -16.71
N PHE A 48 15.23 2.38 -15.46
CA PHE A 48 14.58 1.54 -14.45
C PHE A 48 13.14 2.01 -14.19
N LEU A 49 12.95 3.31 -13.93
CA LEU A 49 11.63 3.90 -13.71
C LEU A 49 10.73 3.79 -14.93
N ASN A 50 11.22 4.08 -16.14
CA ASN A 50 10.45 3.90 -17.38
C ASN A 50 9.94 2.47 -17.55
N ASN A 51 10.80 1.47 -17.31
CA ASN A 51 10.40 0.06 -17.41
C ASN A 51 9.35 -0.31 -16.36
N LEU A 52 9.52 0.15 -15.12
CA LEU A 52 8.58 -0.12 -14.03
C LEU A 52 7.22 0.52 -14.29
N ILE A 53 7.20 1.82 -14.63
CA ILE A 53 5.97 2.56 -14.94
C ILE A 53 5.26 1.92 -16.13
N ALA A 54 5.99 1.58 -17.19
CA ALA A 54 5.40 0.92 -18.35
C ALA A 54 4.82 -0.47 -18.03
N GLU A 55 5.40 -1.23 -17.10
CA GLU A 55 4.82 -2.50 -16.65
C GLU A 55 3.56 -2.26 -15.81
N VAL A 56 3.62 -1.34 -14.85
CA VAL A 56 2.50 -1.02 -13.96
C VAL A 56 1.31 -0.45 -14.73
N GLY A 57 1.53 0.47 -15.67
CA GLY A 57 0.49 1.04 -16.52
C GLY A 57 -0.26 0.01 -17.39
N ARG A 58 0.34 -1.17 -17.65
CA ARG A 58 -0.34 -2.30 -18.31
C ARG A 58 -1.22 -3.11 -17.37
N VAL A 59 -1.00 -3.01 -16.06
CA VAL A 59 -1.77 -3.75 -15.07
C VAL A 59 -3.05 -3.00 -14.75
N LYS A 60 -4.13 -3.45 -15.39
CA LYS A 60 -5.48 -2.97 -15.10
C LYS A 60 -6.04 -3.67 -13.85
N LEU A 61 -6.04 -2.98 -12.71
CA LEU A 61 -6.59 -3.48 -11.45
C LEU A 61 -8.13 -3.53 -11.42
N ASN A 62 -8.80 -2.87 -12.36
CA ASN A 62 -10.26 -2.81 -12.50
C ASN A 62 -10.85 -3.87 -13.44
N GLU A 63 -10.03 -4.67 -14.09
CA GLU A 63 -10.46 -5.61 -15.13
C GLU A 63 -9.89 -7.02 -14.86
N ASP A 64 -10.45 -8.05 -15.51
CA ASP A 64 -9.96 -9.43 -15.55
C ASP A 64 -9.68 -10.10 -14.19
N PHE A 65 -10.51 -9.85 -13.18
CA PHE A 65 -10.43 -10.51 -11.87
C PHE A 65 -11.67 -11.36 -11.58
N THR A 66 -11.53 -12.29 -10.65
CA THR A 66 -12.63 -13.07 -10.08
C THR A 66 -12.97 -12.53 -8.70
N GLU A 67 -14.21 -12.09 -8.50
CA GLU A 67 -14.68 -11.63 -7.20
C GLU A 67 -14.68 -12.77 -6.17
N TYR A 68 -14.26 -12.45 -4.95
CA TYR A 68 -14.18 -13.37 -3.80
C TYR A 68 -15.07 -12.90 -2.63
N GLY A 69 -16.04 -12.03 -2.95
CA GLY A 69 -17.01 -11.46 -2.03
C GLY A 69 -16.52 -10.23 -1.28
N THR A 70 -17.39 -9.69 -0.43
CA THR A 70 -17.11 -8.52 0.40
C THR A 70 -16.52 -8.93 1.75
N TRP A 71 -15.67 -8.07 2.32
CA TRP A 71 -15.19 -8.15 3.69
C TRP A 71 -15.72 -6.96 4.49
N THR A 72 -16.11 -7.25 5.73
CA THR A 72 -16.61 -6.31 6.72
C THR A 72 -15.93 -6.59 8.07
N PRO A 73 -15.56 -5.57 8.86
CA PRO A 73 -15.10 -5.75 10.23
C PRO A 73 -16.06 -6.60 11.07
N LYS A 74 -15.53 -7.61 11.78
CA LYS A 74 -16.32 -8.55 12.60
C LYS A 74 -16.86 -7.93 13.90
N ASP A 75 -16.25 -6.84 14.37
CA ASP A 75 -16.55 -6.20 15.65
C ASP A 75 -17.50 -5.00 15.51
N SER A 76 -18.23 -4.86 14.40
CA SER A 76 -19.23 -3.79 14.32
C SER A 76 -20.49 -4.16 15.07
N GLU A 77 -20.88 -3.29 16.00
CA GLU A 77 -22.15 -3.39 16.75
C GLU A 77 -23.38 -3.44 15.81
N SER A 78 -23.24 -2.95 14.58
CA SER A 78 -24.24 -3.06 13.53
C SER A 78 -23.98 -4.24 12.61
N PRO A 79 -24.90 -5.23 12.53
CA PRO A 79 -24.84 -6.32 11.56
C PRO A 79 -25.16 -5.88 10.11
N LEU A 80 -25.59 -4.61 9.89
CA LEU A 80 -26.07 -4.14 8.60
C LEU A 80 -25.02 -3.36 7.79
N MET A 81 -24.13 -2.61 8.44
CA MET A 81 -22.88 -2.09 7.84
C MET A 81 -21.92 -1.65 8.96
N PRO A 82 -20.67 -2.14 8.99
CA PRO A 82 -19.64 -1.61 9.88
C PRO A 82 -19.26 -0.19 9.44
N TYR A 83 -19.26 0.75 10.39
CA TYR A 83 -18.79 2.12 10.17
C TYR A 83 -17.85 2.57 11.28
N ILE A 84 -17.00 3.54 10.96
CA ILE A 84 -16.16 4.26 11.93
C ILE A 84 -16.75 5.64 12.13
N ILE A 85 -17.12 5.96 13.38
CA ILE A 85 -17.57 7.29 13.79
C ILE A 85 -16.35 8.21 13.92
N MET A 86 -16.28 9.31 13.19
CA MET A 86 -15.16 10.25 13.30
C MET A 86 -15.59 11.70 13.10
N PRO A 87 -14.76 12.69 13.51
CA PRO A 87 -15.03 14.09 13.18
C PRO A 87 -15.09 14.28 11.65
N PRO A 88 -15.87 15.24 11.13
CA PRO A 88 -15.89 15.55 9.71
C PRO A 88 -14.50 15.99 9.24
N PRO A 89 -14.20 15.84 7.94
CA PRO A 89 -12.96 16.37 7.38
C PRO A 89 -12.89 17.89 7.59
N SER A 90 -11.69 18.42 7.87
CA SER A 90 -11.50 19.87 8.02
C SER A 90 -11.88 20.57 6.72
N SER A 91 -12.85 21.47 6.78
CA SER A 91 -13.41 22.22 5.65
C SER A 91 -12.46 23.26 5.03
N SER A 92 -11.17 23.25 5.41
CA SER A 92 -10.20 24.30 5.04
C SER A 92 -9.88 24.40 3.55
N ASN A 93 -10.34 23.46 2.70
CA ASN A 93 -10.06 23.46 1.26
C ASN A 93 -11.31 23.42 0.36
N LEU A 94 -12.53 23.39 0.90
CA LEU A 94 -13.76 23.49 0.09
C LEU A 94 -14.25 24.93 -0.09
N ALA A 95 -13.59 25.90 0.56
CA ALA A 95 -14.00 27.30 0.62
C ALA A 95 -13.35 28.23 -0.44
N GLU A 96 -12.75 27.69 -1.52
CA GLU A 96 -12.43 28.52 -2.69
C GLU A 96 -13.65 28.74 -3.61
N ALA A 97 -14.78 28.10 -3.32
CA ALA A 97 -16.05 28.37 -3.99
C ALA A 97 -16.86 29.43 -3.21
N LYS A 98 -16.67 30.68 -3.62
CA LYS A 98 -17.53 31.86 -3.40
C LYS A 98 -17.59 32.45 -1.98
N ASN A 99 -17.17 33.72 -1.94
CA ASN A 99 -17.37 34.69 -0.88
C ASN A 99 -18.83 34.72 -0.40
N ASP A 100 -19.09 34.20 0.79
CA ASP A 100 -20.09 34.75 1.69
C ASP A 100 -19.64 34.50 3.14
N PRO A 101 -19.48 35.54 3.98
CA PRO A 101 -18.99 35.41 5.34
C PRO A 101 -20.14 35.02 6.26
N VAL A 102 -20.53 33.74 6.25
CA VAL A 102 -21.35 33.19 7.33
C VAL A 102 -20.42 32.49 8.30
N SER A 103 -20.17 33.16 9.42
CA SER A 103 -19.46 32.60 10.56
C SER A 103 -20.23 31.40 11.12
N PHE A 104 -19.89 30.19 10.68
CA PHE A 104 -20.31 28.96 11.34
C PHE A 104 -19.55 28.82 12.67
N GLN A 105 -20.09 29.42 13.73
CA GLN A 105 -19.83 28.98 15.10
C GLN A 105 -20.57 27.65 15.32
N SER A 106 -20.02 26.55 14.80
CA SER A 106 -20.47 25.20 15.15
C SER A 106 -19.82 24.80 16.48
N HIS A 107 -20.53 25.06 17.58
CA HIS A 107 -20.27 24.46 18.88
C HIS A 107 -20.93 23.08 18.98
N GLY A 108 -20.64 22.19 18.02
CA GLY A 108 -21.15 20.82 17.99
C GLY A 108 -20.04 19.83 17.64
N THR A 109 -19.88 18.81 18.49
CA THR A 109 -19.15 17.56 18.22
C THR A 109 -19.87 16.74 17.14
N GLU A 110 -20.07 17.33 15.96
CA GLU A 110 -20.66 16.61 14.84
C GLU A 110 -19.70 15.50 14.44
N THR A 111 -20.21 14.27 14.41
CA THR A 111 -19.46 13.10 13.97
C THR A 111 -20.15 12.52 12.76
N ILE A 112 -19.37 12.08 11.80
CA ILE A 112 -19.85 11.39 10.61
C ILE A 112 -19.64 9.87 10.74
N ASN A 113 -20.51 9.10 10.11
CA ASN A 113 -20.37 7.66 9.98
C ASN A 113 -19.66 7.35 8.67
N VAL A 114 -18.49 6.72 8.73
CA VAL A 114 -17.72 6.33 7.56
C VAL A 114 -17.86 4.82 7.37
N PRO A 115 -18.62 4.34 6.37
CA PRO A 115 -18.80 2.92 6.12
C PRO A 115 -17.48 2.26 5.69
N ILE A 116 -17.27 1.01 6.12
CA ILE A 116 -16.10 0.22 5.75
C ILE A 116 -16.57 -1.02 4.98
N GLU A 117 -16.48 -0.94 3.66
CA GLU A 117 -16.75 -2.06 2.78
C GLU A 117 -15.55 -2.32 1.87
N VAL A 118 -15.12 -3.57 1.80
CA VAL A 118 -13.96 -3.96 1.00
C VAL A 118 -14.33 -5.11 0.08
N GLN A 119 -14.23 -4.89 -1.22
CA GLN A 119 -14.37 -5.95 -2.21
C GLN A 119 -13.08 -6.75 -2.27
N LYS A 120 -13.14 -8.08 -2.15
CA LYS A 120 -12.00 -8.98 -2.34
C LYS A 120 -12.08 -9.61 -3.71
N TRP A 121 -10.93 -9.82 -4.34
CA TRP A 121 -10.87 -10.43 -5.66
C TRP A 121 -9.53 -11.13 -5.87
N VAL A 122 -9.48 -11.99 -6.88
CA VAL A 122 -8.25 -12.67 -7.32
C VAL A 122 -8.04 -12.39 -8.79
N LYS A 123 -6.85 -11.91 -9.16
CA LYS A 123 -6.46 -11.68 -10.56
C LYS A 123 -5.39 -12.69 -10.96
N ARG A 124 -5.56 -13.32 -12.12
CA ARG A 124 -4.53 -14.23 -12.66
C ARG A 124 -3.63 -13.46 -13.62
N MET A 125 -2.35 -13.35 -13.28
CA MET A 125 -1.35 -12.64 -14.08
C MET A 125 -0.05 -13.44 -14.09
N ASN A 126 0.59 -13.58 -15.26
CA ASN A 126 1.89 -14.25 -15.40
C ASN A 126 1.93 -15.67 -14.79
N ASN A 127 0.87 -16.46 -15.01
CA ASN A 127 0.66 -17.79 -14.42
C ASN A 127 0.58 -17.84 -12.88
N THR A 128 0.45 -16.70 -12.21
CA THR A 128 0.30 -16.59 -10.75
C THR A 128 -1.08 -16.02 -10.40
N SER A 129 -1.58 -16.36 -9.20
CA SER A 129 -2.83 -15.85 -8.66
C SER A 129 -2.54 -14.76 -7.64
N TRP A 130 -2.87 -13.52 -7.99
CA TRP A 130 -2.72 -12.34 -7.14
C TRP A 130 -3.97 -12.16 -6.29
N SER A 131 -3.77 -11.97 -4.99
CA SER A 131 -4.86 -11.65 -4.07
C SER A 131 -5.00 -10.14 -4.02
N GLY A 132 -6.20 -9.62 -4.23
CA GLY A 132 -6.43 -8.19 -4.27
C GLY A 132 -7.70 -7.75 -3.58
N ARG A 133 -7.79 -6.44 -3.37
CA ARG A 133 -8.93 -5.78 -2.76
C ARG A 133 -9.13 -4.38 -3.30
N SER A 134 -10.36 -3.89 -3.20
CA SER A 134 -10.77 -2.54 -3.54
C SER A 134 -11.64 -1.95 -2.43
N SER A 135 -11.48 -0.65 -2.16
CA SER A 135 -12.30 0.10 -1.22
C SER A 135 -12.62 1.49 -1.77
N HIS A 136 -13.78 2.00 -1.38
CA HIS A 136 -14.37 3.23 -1.91
C HIS A 136 -14.69 4.17 -0.76
N HIS A 137 -14.32 5.44 -0.89
CA HIS A 137 -14.40 6.44 0.18
C HIS A 137 -14.96 7.74 -0.36
N LEU A 138 -16.15 8.15 0.11
CA LEU A 138 -16.75 9.43 -0.28
C LEU A 138 -15.85 10.59 0.17
N GLY A 139 -15.58 11.54 -0.72
CA GLY A 139 -14.71 12.69 -0.41
C GLY A 139 -15.28 13.66 0.62
N THR A 140 -16.60 13.66 0.79
CA THR A 140 -17.29 14.33 1.89
C THR A 140 -17.01 13.68 3.24
N GLN A 141 -16.58 12.42 3.26
CA GLN A 141 -16.27 11.65 4.45
C GLN A 141 -14.78 11.51 4.71
N ILE A 142 -13.98 11.21 3.69
CA ILE A 142 -12.52 11.05 3.73
C ILE A 142 -11.94 11.80 2.54
N GLN A 143 -11.07 12.79 2.78
CA GLN A 143 -10.43 13.52 1.69
C GLN A 143 -9.32 12.67 1.06
N TYR A 144 -9.13 12.78 -0.27
CA TYR A 144 -7.98 12.18 -0.98
C TYR A 144 -6.67 12.45 -0.26
N LYS A 145 -6.48 13.70 0.19
CA LYS A 145 -5.26 14.12 0.88
C LYS A 145 -4.99 13.31 2.15
N GLU A 146 -6.01 12.92 2.91
CA GLU A 146 -5.84 12.11 4.12
C GLU A 146 -5.40 10.68 3.77
N LEU A 147 -5.96 10.13 2.68
CA LEU A 147 -5.53 8.83 2.15
C LEU A 147 -4.11 8.90 1.59
N ASP A 148 -3.80 9.90 0.76
CA ASP A 148 -2.48 10.09 0.15
C ASP A 148 -1.37 10.31 1.20
N GLU A 149 -1.66 11.15 2.20
CA GLU A 149 -0.76 11.38 3.32
C GLU A 149 -0.51 10.11 4.12
N LEU A 150 -1.48 9.23 4.31
CA LEU A 150 -1.28 8.00 5.09
C LEU A 150 -0.67 6.87 4.26
N LEU A 151 -1.14 6.69 3.03
CA LEU A 151 -0.95 5.47 2.24
C LEU A 151 0.18 5.59 1.23
N SER A 152 0.53 6.78 0.75
CA SER A 152 1.49 6.92 -0.36
C SER A 152 2.74 7.67 0.06
N GLN A 153 2.59 8.80 0.74
CA GLN A 153 3.75 9.57 1.17
C GLN A 153 4.52 8.84 2.25
N ASP A 154 5.82 8.55 2.05
CA ASP A 154 6.63 7.83 3.04
C ASP A 154 6.03 6.46 3.41
N HIS A 155 5.54 5.74 2.40
CA HIS A 155 4.75 4.50 2.52
C HIS A 155 5.36 3.48 3.49
N GLY A 156 6.65 3.17 3.37
CA GLY A 156 7.31 2.16 4.20
C GLY A 156 7.23 2.43 5.70
N HIS A 157 7.45 3.68 6.13
CA HIS A 157 7.35 4.04 7.55
C HIS A 157 5.89 4.15 8.02
N LYS A 158 4.99 4.63 7.17
CA LYS A 158 3.57 4.80 7.53
C LYS A 158 2.80 3.49 7.55
N GLU A 159 3.18 2.51 6.75
CA GLU A 159 2.58 1.18 6.77
C GLU A 159 2.66 0.55 8.17
N ALA A 160 3.76 0.76 8.91
CA ALA A 160 3.89 0.28 10.29
C ALA A 160 2.88 0.90 11.28
N GLN A 161 2.21 2.00 10.91
CA GLN A 161 1.21 2.68 11.74
C GLN A 161 -0.16 2.00 11.63
N TYR A 162 -0.54 1.53 10.44
CA TYR A 162 -1.85 0.94 10.19
C TYR A 162 -1.81 -0.58 10.00
N THR A 163 -0.68 -1.19 9.64
CA THR A 163 -0.59 -2.66 9.49
C THR A 163 -0.25 -3.30 10.84
N PRO A 164 -1.20 -3.91 11.59
CA PRO A 164 -0.97 -4.23 13.00
C PRO A 164 0.11 -5.30 13.24
N ASN A 165 0.32 -6.17 12.23
CA ASN A 165 1.31 -7.23 12.26
C ASN A 165 2.71 -6.75 11.86
N LEU A 166 2.85 -5.60 11.21
CA LEU A 166 4.13 -4.97 10.92
C LEU A 166 4.63 -4.27 12.18
N TYR A 167 5.66 -4.83 12.82
CA TYR A 167 6.18 -4.28 14.08
C TYR A 167 7.44 -3.43 13.89
N ASP A 168 8.04 -3.48 12.71
CA ASP A 168 9.23 -2.72 12.35
C ASP A 168 9.32 -2.56 10.83
N ALA A 169 9.54 -1.34 10.37
CA ALA A 169 9.83 -1.01 8.98
C ALA A 169 11.14 -0.22 8.97
N ASN A 170 12.23 -0.91 8.63
CA ASN A 170 13.58 -0.38 8.71
C ASN A 170 14.08 0.01 7.32
N GLU A 171 14.27 1.31 7.08
CA GLU A 171 14.87 1.81 5.84
C GLU A 171 16.37 1.51 5.81
N LEU A 172 16.81 0.82 4.76
CA LEU A 172 18.22 0.49 4.53
C LEU A 172 18.90 1.52 3.63
N LEU A 173 18.17 2.05 2.66
CA LEU A 173 18.68 2.86 1.57
C LEU A 173 17.53 3.68 0.96
N ALA A 174 17.79 4.91 0.55
CA ALA A 174 16.84 5.76 -0.18
C ALA A 174 17.55 6.53 -1.27
N TRP A 175 16.97 6.58 -2.47
CA TRP A 175 17.45 7.47 -3.53
C TRP A 175 17.08 8.91 -3.20
N SER A 176 17.99 9.84 -3.49
CA SER A 176 17.76 11.25 -3.20
C SER A 176 16.62 11.81 -4.05
N SER A 177 15.85 12.76 -3.51
CA SER A 177 14.80 13.43 -4.28
C SER A 177 15.36 14.15 -5.50
N GLU A 178 16.57 14.71 -5.41
CA GLU A 178 17.23 15.38 -6.54
C GLU A 178 17.53 14.41 -7.70
N ASP A 179 18.07 13.22 -7.40
CA ASP A 179 18.37 12.21 -8.42
C ASP A 179 17.10 11.65 -9.05
N LEU A 180 16.06 11.44 -8.24
CA LEU A 180 14.75 10.99 -8.71
C LEU A 180 14.07 12.03 -9.58
N GLU A 181 14.12 13.32 -9.24
CA GLU A 181 13.58 14.42 -10.05
C GLU A 181 14.29 14.52 -11.41
N LYS A 182 15.62 14.39 -11.45
CA LYS A 182 16.38 14.32 -12.71
C LYS A 182 15.94 13.13 -13.56
N ALA A 183 15.83 11.96 -12.96
CA ALA A 183 15.39 10.76 -13.68
C ALA A 183 13.95 10.88 -14.19
N VAL A 184 13.06 11.53 -13.42
CA VAL A 184 11.67 11.82 -13.83
C VAL A 184 11.62 12.75 -15.04
N ALA A 185 12.48 13.76 -15.10
CA ALA A 185 12.58 14.67 -16.25
C ALA A 185 13.02 13.97 -17.56
N GLU A 186 13.68 12.81 -17.45
CA GLU A 186 14.14 11.99 -18.57
C GLU A 186 13.14 10.88 -18.96
N LEU A 187 12.00 10.77 -18.29
CA LEU A 187 11.03 9.72 -18.59
C LEU A 187 10.42 9.90 -19.97
N THR A 188 10.22 8.78 -20.65
CA THR A 188 9.60 8.72 -21.98
C THR A 188 8.20 8.10 -21.93
N CYS A 189 7.77 7.60 -20.76
CA CYS A 189 6.44 7.06 -20.57
C CYS A 189 5.36 8.15 -20.74
N THR A 190 4.18 7.73 -21.20
CA THR A 190 3.03 8.61 -21.44
C THR A 190 2.40 9.14 -20.15
N GLU A 191 2.60 8.43 -19.04
CA GLU A 191 2.11 8.81 -17.73
C GLU A 191 3.00 9.90 -17.14
N ARG A 192 2.41 11.03 -16.76
CA ARG A 192 3.14 12.13 -16.12
C ARG A 192 3.44 11.73 -14.69
N ALA A 193 4.57 11.07 -14.46
CA ALA A 193 5.05 10.76 -13.12
C ALA A 193 5.60 12.03 -12.43
N GLU A 194 5.30 12.19 -11.16
CA GLU A 194 5.80 13.27 -10.30
C GLU A 194 6.00 12.76 -8.87
N ARG A 195 6.80 13.49 -8.07
CA ARG A 195 7.01 13.21 -6.63
C ARG A 195 7.41 11.77 -6.32
N VAL A 196 8.28 11.18 -7.16
CA VAL A 196 8.74 9.80 -7.00
C VAL A 196 9.54 9.65 -5.70
N GLN A 197 9.25 8.60 -4.94
CA GLN A 197 10.00 8.15 -3.78
C GLN A 197 10.46 6.72 -4.01
N MET A 198 11.72 6.41 -3.69
CA MET A 198 12.31 5.10 -3.95
C MET A 198 13.28 4.74 -2.83
N SER A 199 12.99 3.66 -2.10
CA SER A 199 13.78 3.22 -0.95
C SER A 199 13.71 1.71 -0.72
N ILE A 200 14.76 1.13 -0.15
CA ILE A 200 14.83 -0.29 0.26
C ILE A 200 14.50 -0.40 1.74
N PHE A 201 13.54 -1.26 2.09
CA PHE A 201 13.09 -1.52 3.44
C PHE A 201 13.26 -2.98 3.85
N GLN A 202 13.45 -3.21 5.15
CA GLN A 202 13.18 -4.48 5.83
C GLN A 202 11.87 -4.34 6.61
N MET A 203 10.87 -5.12 6.23
CA MET A 203 9.54 -5.07 6.83
C MET A 203 9.30 -6.33 7.68
N PHE A 204 9.33 -6.15 9.00
CA PHE A 204 9.26 -7.25 9.96
C PHE A 204 7.84 -7.49 10.45
N HIS A 205 7.33 -8.68 10.14
CA HIS A 205 5.97 -9.07 10.38
C HIS A 205 5.87 -10.11 11.48
N LYS A 206 4.98 -9.86 12.42
CA LYS A 206 4.56 -10.85 13.41
C LYS A 206 3.65 -11.86 12.74
N MET A 207 3.96 -13.15 12.88
CA MET A 207 3.04 -14.19 12.43
C MET A 207 1.93 -14.45 13.45
N PRO A 208 0.70 -14.79 13.00
CA PRO A 208 -0.41 -15.06 13.88
C PRO A 208 -0.13 -16.33 14.71
N LYS A 209 -0.75 -16.39 15.88
CA LYS A 209 -0.76 -17.59 16.71
C LYS A 209 -1.69 -18.61 16.06
N VAL A 210 -1.23 -19.85 15.92
CA VAL A 210 -2.08 -20.96 15.47
C VAL A 210 -2.49 -21.74 16.71
N ALA A 211 -3.79 -21.87 16.95
CA ALA A 211 -4.34 -22.50 18.18
C ALA A 211 -3.76 -21.92 19.49
N GLY A 212 -3.56 -20.60 19.55
CA GLY A 212 -3.02 -19.92 20.74
C GLY A 212 -1.50 -20.03 20.94
N ALA A 213 -0.80 -20.83 20.13
CA ALA A 213 0.65 -21.04 20.23
C ALA A 213 1.43 -20.44 19.04
N HIS A 214 2.70 -20.11 19.30
CA HIS A 214 3.63 -19.53 18.32
C HIS A 214 4.32 -20.65 17.52
N PHE A 215 3.63 -21.21 16.54
CA PHE A 215 4.20 -22.24 15.66
C PHE A 215 5.00 -21.68 14.48
N LEU A 216 4.79 -20.41 14.14
CA LEU A 216 5.46 -19.73 13.04
C LEU A 216 6.44 -18.69 13.60
N ASN A 217 7.66 -18.69 13.05
CA ASN A 217 8.61 -17.61 13.28
C ASN A 217 8.08 -16.31 12.66
N ASP A 218 8.47 -15.18 13.23
CA ASP A 218 8.23 -13.86 12.63
C ASP A 218 8.91 -13.79 11.25
N ARG A 219 8.39 -12.96 10.35
CA ARG A 219 8.90 -12.84 8.98
C ARG A 219 9.62 -11.52 8.76
N VAL A 220 10.56 -11.53 7.83
CA VAL A 220 11.14 -10.33 7.24
C VAL A 220 10.91 -10.38 5.74
N PHE A 221 10.45 -9.26 5.17
CA PHE A 221 10.43 -9.04 3.74
C PHE A 221 11.42 -7.92 3.41
N HIS A 222 12.30 -8.17 2.45
CA HIS A 222 13.18 -7.17 1.90
C HIS A 222 12.53 -6.64 0.63
N VAL A 223 12.18 -5.37 0.62
CA VAL A 223 11.43 -4.77 -0.49
C VAL A 223 12.03 -3.46 -0.92
N LEU A 224 12.07 -3.25 -2.23
CA LEU A 224 12.21 -1.93 -2.83
C LEU A 224 10.80 -1.35 -2.94
N ILE A 225 10.57 -0.22 -2.29
CA ILE A 225 9.31 0.51 -2.37
C ILE A 225 9.52 1.65 -3.35
N VAL A 226 8.69 1.71 -4.40
CA VAL A 226 8.61 2.83 -5.33
C VAL A 226 7.21 3.41 -5.23
N THR A 227 7.12 4.68 -4.84
CA THR A 227 5.87 5.44 -4.89
C THR A 227 6.01 6.53 -5.94
N LEU A 228 4.99 6.73 -6.75
CA LEU A 228 4.90 7.86 -7.66
C LEU A 228 3.51 8.47 -7.59
N HIS A 229 3.46 9.78 -7.78
CA HIS A 229 2.22 10.51 -8.03
C HIS A 229 2.07 10.75 -9.52
N SER A 230 0.85 10.85 -9.98
CA SER A 230 0.56 11.20 -11.36
C SER A 230 -0.79 11.87 -11.45
N THR A 231 -1.11 12.35 -12.63
CA THR A 231 -2.46 12.74 -12.97
C THR A 231 -2.99 11.93 -14.13
N PHE A 232 -4.30 11.67 -14.12
CA PHE A 232 -5.00 11.02 -15.22
C PHE A 232 -6.16 11.90 -15.68
N VAL A 233 -6.49 11.78 -16.96
CA VAL A 233 -7.62 12.48 -17.56
C VAL A 233 -8.74 11.47 -17.74
N LEU A 234 -9.90 11.75 -17.15
CA LEU A 234 -11.09 10.94 -17.41
C LEU A 234 -11.59 11.19 -18.84
N PRO A 235 -11.95 10.15 -19.60
CA PRO A 235 -12.59 10.31 -20.89
C PRO A 235 -14.04 10.75 -20.69
N ASN A 236 -14.27 12.02 -20.38
CA ASN A 236 -15.59 12.65 -20.39
C ASN A 236 -15.72 13.52 -21.66
N PRO A 237 -16.78 13.34 -22.47
CA PRO A 237 -16.95 14.06 -23.73
C PRO A 237 -17.08 15.60 -23.58
N ASP A 238 -17.50 16.11 -22.41
CA ASP A 238 -17.84 17.53 -22.26
C ASP A 238 -16.79 18.35 -21.47
N VAL A 239 -16.02 17.73 -20.58
CA VAL A 239 -14.95 18.42 -19.81
C VAL A 239 -13.81 17.45 -19.49
N SER A 240 -12.59 17.77 -19.96
CA SER A 240 -11.38 17.06 -19.53
C SER A 240 -11.01 17.45 -18.10
N VAL A 241 -11.39 16.63 -17.12
CA VAL A 241 -11.02 16.86 -15.73
C VAL A 241 -9.79 16.02 -15.38
N THR A 242 -8.71 16.71 -15.03
CA THR A 242 -7.47 16.09 -14.54
C THR A 242 -7.63 15.71 -13.07
N ARG A 243 -7.34 14.46 -12.73
CA ARG A 243 -7.44 13.90 -11.37
C ARG A 243 -6.09 13.38 -10.90
N ARG A 244 -5.87 13.42 -9.59
CA ARG A 244 -4.64 12.91 -8.97
C ARG A 244 -4.74 11.40 -8.76
N GLN A 245 -3.59 10.75 -8.83
CA GLN A 245 -3.42 9.38 -8.40
C GLN A 245 -2.06 9.20 -7.76
N SER A 246 -1.94 8.17 -6.94
CA SER A 246 -0.66 7.64 -6.51
C SER A 246 -0.62 6.14 -6.76
N ILE A 247 0.57 5.69 -7.13
CA ILE A 247 0.88 4.30 -7.41
C ILE A 247 2.03 3.92 -6.51
N THR A 248 1.87 2.84 -5.74
CA THR A 248 2.91 2.30 -4.87
C THR A 248 3.20 0.86 -5.26
N VAL A 249 4.48 0.54 -5.46
CA VAL A 249 4.94 -0.80 -5.79
C VAL A 249 5.94 -1.24 -4.75
N GLN A 250 5.78 -2.46 -4.23
CA GLN A 250 6.78 -3.10 -3.39
C GLN A 250 7.35 -4.29 -4.18
N LEU A 251 8.65 -4.27 -4.47
CA LEU A 251 9.35 -5.29 -5.27
C LEU A 251 10.33 -6.07 -4.37
N PRO A 252 10.39 -7.41 -4.47
CA PRO A 252 11.23 -8.21 -3.58
C PRO A 252 12.72 -7.98 -3.88
N ILE A 253 13.54 -7.86 -2.83
CA ILE A 253 14.97 -7.61 -2.91
C ILE A 253 15.76 -8.85 -2.50
N ASP A 254 16.83 -9.14 -3.22
CA ASP A 254 17.80 -10.17 -2.83
C ASP A 254 18.79 -9.57 -1.84
N TYR A 255 18.46 -9.63 -0.55
CA TYR A 255 19.23 -8.99 0.51
C TYR A 255 20.68 -9.51 0.59
N ASP A 256 20.91 -10.79 0.27
CA ASP A 256 22.25 -11.39 0.28
C ASP A 256 23.19 -10.76 -0.76
N SER A 257 22.64 -10.21 -1.84
CA SER A 257 23.42 -9.49 -2.86
C SER A 257 24.09 -8.20 -2.33
N PHE A 258 23.64 -7.69 -1.18
CA PHE A 258 24.17 -6.48 -0.52
C PHE A 258 25.22 -6.78 0.55
N ARG A 259 25.62 -8.03 0.75
CA ARG A 259 26.57 -8.44 1.81
C ARG A 259 27.89 -7.64 1.85
N ASN A 260 28.29 -7.09 0.70
CA ASN A 260 29.52 -6.30 0.55
C ASN A 260 29.28 -4.78 0.64
N VAL A 261 28.05 -4.34 0.87
CA VAL A 261 27.68 -2.93 1.03
C VAL A 261 27.61 -2.62 2.53
N GLU A 262 28.73 -2.18 3.10
CA GLU A 262 28.90 -2.02 4.55
C GLU A 262 27.82 -1.15 5.20
N THR A 263 27.43 -0.06 4.54
CA THR A 263 26.42 0.87 5.05
C THR A 263 25.05 0.21 5.23
N ILE A 264 24.61 -0.58 4.24
CA ILE A 264 23.35 -1.34 4.28
C ILE A 264 23.43 -2.43 5.35
N MET A 265 24.55 -3.15 5.42
CA MET A 265 24.74 -4.19 6.44
C MET A 265 24.71 -3.62 7.86
N ARG A 266 25.25 -2.42 8.07
CA ARG A 266 25.24 -1.73 9.38
C ARG A 266 23.86 -1.21 9.79
N ARG A 267 23.02 -0.79 8.83
CA ARG A 267 21.64 -0.34 9.09
C ARG A 267 20.67 -1.51 9.29
N SER A 268 21.05 -2.72 8.89
CA SER A 268 20.20 -3.90 9.00
C SER A 268 19.81 -4.26 10.43
N HIS A 269 18.54 -4.63 10.59
CA HIS A 269 17.99 -5.22 11.82
C HIS A 269 18.04 -6.75 11.78
N LEU A 270 18.79 -7.34 10.83
CA LEU A 270 19.12 -8.76 10.81
C LEU A 270 20.48 -9.00 11.46
N GLN A 271 20.55 -10.01 12.33
CA GLN A 271 21.82 -10.45 12.89
C GLN A 271 22.72 -11.03 11.80
N GLN A 272 23.87 -10.40 11.56
CA GLN A 272 24.81 -10.76 10.49
C GLN A 272 25.53 -12.11 10.68
N LYS A 273 25.58 -12.64 11.91
CA LYS A 273 26.27 -13.89 12.26
C LYS A 273 25.28 -14.90 12.85
N GLY A 274 25.18 -16.08 12.25
CA GLY A 274 24.36 -17.21 12.75
C GLY A 274 22.99 -17.32 12.07
N SER A 275 22.03 -17.97 12.74
CA SER A 275 20.65 -18.11 12.25
C SER A 275 19.97 -16.74 12.18
N GLY A 276 19.36 -16.38 11.04
CA GLY A 276 18.63 -15.11 10.85
C GLY A 276 17.70 -14.77 12.02
N ARG A 277 18.10 -13.78 12.81
CA ARG A 277 17.41 -13.33 14.03
C ARG A 277 17.23 -11.84 14.00
N TYR A 278 16.16 -11.38 14.63
CA TYR A 278 15.89 -9.97 14.78
C TYR A 278 16.89 -9.33 15.74
N TYR A 279 17.57 -8.29 15.26
CA TYR A 279 18.57 -7.53 15.97
C TYR A 279 18.16 -6.06 15.99
N LEU A 280 18.47 -5.37 17.09
CA LEU A 280 18.25 -3.95 17.22
C LEU A 280 19.60 -3.24 17.34
N PRO A 281 19.98 -2.38 16.37
CA PRO A 281 21.14 -1.53 16.52
C PRO A 281 20.92 -0.51 17.65
N GLN A 282 21.98 0.24 17.99
CA GLN A 282 21.83 1.36 18.93
C GLN A 282 20.76 2.32 18.42
N SER A 283 19.87 2.74 19.31
CA SER A 283 18.75 3.63 18.98
C SER A 283 19.24 4.95 18.41
N SER A 284 18.72 5.34 17.24
CA SER A 284 18.85 6.69 16.72
C SER A 284 17.81 7.62 17.38
N PRO A 285 18.14 8.89 17.67
CA PRO A 285 17.15 9.87 18.14
C PRO A 285 15.98 10.07 17.17
N GLN A 286 16.23 9.90 15.86
CA GLN A 286 15.22 10.10 14.81
C GLN A 286 14.17 9.00 14.76
N TYR A 287 14.54 7.77 15.13
CA TYR A 287 13.66 6.60 15.10
C TYR A 287 13.78 5.82 16.41
N PRO A 288 13.04 6.25 17.45
CA PRO A 288 13.12 5.60 18.75
C PRO A 288 12.59 4.17 18.68
N ILE A 289 13.32 3.24 19.30
CA ILE A 289 12.93 1.83 19.35
C ILE A 289 11.65 1.69 20.19
N SER A 290 10.57 1.28 19.54
CA SER A 290 9.26 1.03 20.12
C SER A 290 9.26 -0.16 21.08
N ALA A 291 8.27 -0.19 21.98
CA ALA A 291 8.06 -1.34 22.86
C ALA A 291 7.73 -2.63 22.08
N LYS A 292 7.12 -2.53 20.88
CA LYS A 292 6.86 -3.67 20.01
C LYS A 292 8.16 -4.30 19.52
N GLN A 293 9.10 -3.48 19.02
CA GLN A 293 10.42 -3.91 18.56
C GLN A 293 11.25 -4.54 19.70
N LYS A 294 11.30 -3.90 20.88
CA LYS A 294 12.06 -4.42 22.04
C LYS A 294 11.65 -5.84 22.44
N LYS A 295 10.35 -6.16 22.37
CA LYS A 295 9.81 -7.50 22.69
C LYS A 295 10.23 -8.59 21.69
N ARG A 296 10.79 -8.21 20.54
CA ARG A 296 11.12 -9.13 19.44
C ARG A 296 12.61 -9.43 19.35
N LYS A 297 13.46 -8.69 20.08
CA LYS A 297 14.91 -8.84 20.04
C LYS A 297 15.32 -10.29 20.27
N GLY A 298 16.11 -10.84 19.33
CA GLY A 298 16.62 -12.21 19.37
C GLY A 298 15.67 -13.27 18.83
N ASN A 299 14.42 -12.94 18.47
CA ASN A 299 13.49 -13.88 17.84
C ASN A 299 14.07 -14.38 16.51
N LYS A 300 13.82 -15.66 16.21
CA LYS A 300 14.14 -16.22 14.90
C LYS A 300 13.24 -15.59 13.85
N LEU A 301 13.83 -15.28 12.70
CA LEU A 301 13.14 -14.76 11.55
C LEU A 301 13.18 -15.76 10.41
N VAL A 302 12.16 -15.68 9.57
CA VAL A 302 12.11 -16.37 8.28
C VAL A 302 11.94 -15.33 7.20
N GLU A 303 12.83 -15.33 6.22
CA GLU A 303 12.71 -14.47 5.06
C GLU A 303 11.57 -14.95 4.16
N GLY A 304 10.71 -14.03 3.74
CA GLY A 304 9.69 -14.29 2.72
C GLY A 304 9.91 -13.45 1.47
N ASN A 305 9.18 -13.77 0.40
CA ASN A 305 9.09 -12.88 -0.77
C ASN A 305 7.72 -12.24 -0.79
N TYR A 306 7.69 -10.97 -1.15
CA TYR A 306 6.49 -10.18 -1.19
C TYR A 306 6.61 -9.19 -2.35
N VAL A 307 5.56 -9.12 -3.15
CA VAL A 307 5.36 -8.12 -4.18
C VAL A 307 3.95 -7.56 -4.05
N SER A 308 3.80 -6.25 -4.20
CA SER A 308 2.49 -5.60 -4.19
C SER A 308 2.44 -4.46 -5.20
N LEU A 309 1.21 -4.16 -5.62
CA LEU A 309 0.86 -2.99 -6.41
C LEU A 309 -0.38 -2.36 -5.78
N GLU A 310 -0.28 -1.08 -5.45
CA GLU A 310 -1.36 -0.27 -4.90
C GLU A 310 -1.64 0.95 -5.76
N HIS A 311 -2.91 1.22 -6.01
CA HIS A 311 -3.40 2.41 -6.69
C HIS A 311 -4.37 3.13 -5.77
N LEU A 312 -4.10 4.41 -5.52
CA LEU A 312 -5.05 5.33 -4.88
C LEU A 312 -5.43 6.38 -5.93
N HIS A 313 -6.71 6.41 -6.29
CA HIS A 313 -7.24 7.34 -7.28
C HIS A 313 -8.09 8.40 -6.58
N GLU A 314 -7.83 9.66 -6.93
CA GLU A 314 -8.75 10.74 -6.65
C GLU A 314 -10.03 10.53 -7.46
N ALA A 315 -11.15 10.87 -6.84
CA ALA A 315 -12.46 10.37 -7.18
C ALA A 315 -12.93 10.61 -8.63
N ASN A 316 -13.82 9.71 -9.07
CA ASN A 316 -14.75 9.94 -10.16
C ASN A 316 -15.97 10.75 -9.64
N LEU A 317 -16.53 11.62 -10.48
CA LEU A 317 -17.84 12.26 -10.22
C LEU A 317 -19.00 11.30 -10.51
N ASP A 318 -18.75 10.21 -11.24
CA ASP A 318 -19.78 9.36 -11.81
C ASP A 318 -19.63 7.93 -11.26
N TRP A 319 -20.08 7.74 -10.02
CA TRP A 319 -19.93 6.46 -9.32
C TRP A 319 -20.95 5.39 -9.75
N ASP A 320 -22.08 5.69 -10.41
CA ASP A 320 -22.96 4.62 -10.93
C ASP A 320 -24.06 5.06 -11.92
N ALA A 321 -23.78 5.00 -13.23
CA ALA A 321 -24.80 4.74 -14.26
C ALA A 321 -24.83 3.25 -14.69
N ALA A 322 -24.02 2.39 -14.08
CA ALA A 322 -23.79 1.01 -14.56
C ALA A 322 -24.06 -0.11 -13.54
N ARG A 323 -24.11 0.13 -12.22
CA ARG A 323 -24.61 -0.87 -11.26
C ARG A 323 -26.06 -0.60 -10.88
N THR A 324 -26.91 -1.46 -11.45
CA THR A 324 -28.24 -1.88 -10.96
C THR A 324 -29.44 -0.99 -11.24
N ASP A 325 -30.49 -1.66 -11.76
CA ASP A 325 -31.91 -1.32 -11.77
C ASP A 325 -32.49 -1.07 -10.36
N ARG A 326 -31.77 -0.38 -9.48
CA ARG A 326 -32.29 0.07 -8.19
C ARG A 326 -33.01 1.39 -8.41
N GLU A 327 -34.31 1.36 -8.13
CA GLU A 327 -35.20 2.50 -8.12
C GLU A 327 -34.48 3.75 -7.63
N ALA A 328 -34.51 4.78 -8.46
CA ALA A 328 -33.88 6.06 -8.25
C ALA A 328 -34.15 6.58 -6.84
N SER A 329 -33.18 6.42 -5.94
CA SER A 329 -33.17 7.20 -4.71
C SER A 329 -33.02 8.64 -5.13
N THR A 330 -33.96 9.49 -4.73
CA THR A 330 -34.04 10.93 -4.97
C THR A 330 -32.95 11.73 -4.26
N GLN A 331 -31.82 11.10 -3.95
CA GLN A 331 -30.64 11.76 -3.42
C GLN A 331 -29.80 12.24 -4.60
N THR A 332 -30.07 13.47 -5.02
CA THR A 332 -29.16 14.24 -5.86
C THR A 332 -27.85 14.42 -5.10
N ASP A 333 -26.88 13.54 -5.31
CA ASP A 333 -25.51 13.82 -4.91
C ASP A 333 -24.52 13.32 -5.96
N THR A 334 -23.76 14.28 -6.46
CA THR A 334 -22.61 14.10 -7.34
C THR A 334 -21.50 13.42 -6.54
N ASP A 335 -21.60 12.11 -6.33
CA ASP A 335 -20.79 11.34 -5.39
C ASP A 335 -19.32 11.21 -5.84
N TYR A 336 -18.53 12.22 -5.45
CA TYR A 336 -17.07 12.22 -5.55
C TYR A 336 -16.50 11.14 -4.60
N CYS A 337 -16.19 9.95 -5.13
CA CYS A 337 -15.70 8.80 -4.38
C CYS A 337 -14.26 8.37 -4.74
N HIS A 338 -13.35 8.43 -3.77
CA HIS A 338 -11.96 7.97 -3.91
C HIS A 338 -11.89 6.45 -3.93
N GLU A 339 -10.97 5.91 -4.70
CA GLU A 339 -10.78 4.48 -4.80
C GLU A 339 -9.37 4.07 -4.39
N TRP A 340 -9.27 3.07 -3.52
CA TRP A 340 -8.01 2.44 -3.16
C TRP A 340 -8.03 0.96 -3.50
N ARG A 341 -7.24 0.58 -4.50
CA ARG A 341 -7.02 -0.81 -4.93
C ARG A 341 -5.64 -1.27 -4.54
N MET A 342 -5.53 -2.54 -4.17
CA MET A 342 -4.25 -3.20 -3.94
C MET A 342 -4.32 -4.64 -4.39
N MET A 343 -3.22 -5.15 -4.95
CA MET A 343 -2.99 -6.58 -5.08
C MET A 343 -1.61 -6.95 -4.59
N THR A 344 -1.50 -8.17 -4.10
CA THR A 344 -0.25 -8.76 -3.61
C THR A 344 -0.09 -10.20 -4.07
N LEU A 345 1.18 -10.58 -4.19
CA LEU A 345 1.62 -11.96 -4.28
C LEU A 345 2.74 -12.13 -3.26
N SER A 346 2.66 -13.17 -2.45
CA SER A 346 3.70 -13.47 -1.47
C SER A 346 3.96 -14.96 -1.37
N THR A 347 5.20 -15.31 -1.03
CA THR A 347 5.54 -16.64 -0.56
C THR A 347 6.03 -16.53 0.86
N ALA A 348 5.30 -17.22 1.72
CA ALA A 348 5.75 -17.50 3.07
C ALA A 348 6.98 -18.41 2.99
N GLY A 349 8.19 -17.89 3.23
CA GLY A 349 9.32 -18.77 3.51
C GLY A 349 9.04 -19.68 4.72
N GLY A 350 9.82 -20.75 4.88
CA GLY A 350 9.75 -21.64 6.05
C GLY A 350 8.62 -22.68 6.05
N VAL A 351 8.28 -23.21 7.25
CA VAL A 351 7.39 -24.37 7.47
C VAL A 351 5.89 -23.99 7.40
N THR A 352 5.54 -23.20 6.40
CA THR A 352 4.15 -22.78 6.08
C THR A 352 3.55 -23.65 4.98
N ARG A 353 4.32 -24.62 4.45
CA ARG A 353 3.94 -25.59 3.41
C ARG A 353 2.73 -26.47 3.74
N TYR A 354 2.17 -26.41 4.95
CA TYR A 354 1.08 -27.29 5.39
C TYR A 354 -0.32 -26.71 5.22
N ALA A 355 -0.48 -25.40 4.95
CA ALA A 355 -1.82 -24.84 4.70
C ALA A 355 -2.24 -25.08 3.23
N PRO A 356 -3.45 -25.60 2.96
CA PRO A 356 -3.97 -25.71 1.59
C PRO A 356 -4.00 -24.35 0.89
N GLN A 357 -3.74 -24.32 -0.42
CA GLN A 357 -3.67 -23.07 -1.20
C GLN A 357 -4.93 -22.19 -1.03
N GLY A 358 -6.13 -22.78 -1.04
CA GLY A 358 -7.37 -22.04 -0.84
C GLY A 358 -7.46 -21.35 0.54
N LYS A 359 -6.87 -21.95 1.58
CA LYS A 359 -6.79 -21.34 2.91
C LYS A 359 -5.79 -20.17 2.92
N GLN A 360 -4.64 -20.33 2.26
CA GLN A 360 -3.66 -19.25 2.11
C GLN A 360 -4.26 -18.04 1.39
N VAL A 361 -4.96 -18.27 0.26
CA VAL A 361 -5.63 -17.20 -0.49
C VAL A 361 -6.68 -16.51 0.38
N LYS A 362 -7.53 -17.27 1.08
CA LYS A 362 -8.55 -16.70 1.97
C LYS A 362 -7.94 -15.85 3.08
N GLU A 363 -6.92 -16.36 3.78
CA GLU A 363 -6.25 -15.63 4.87
C GLU A 363 -5.54 -14.37 4.37
N THR A 364 -4.89 -14.44 3.20
CA THR A 364 -4.29 -13.25 2.56
C THR A 364 -5.36 -12.22 2.22
N LEU A 365 -6.47 -12.62 1.58
CA LEU A 365 -7.56 -11.71 1.24
C LEU A 365 -8.20 -11.08 2.48
N GLU A 366 -8.38 -11.83 3.58
CA GLU A 366 -8.87 -11.29 4.85
C GLU A 366 -7.88 -10.29 5.47
N ALA A 367 -6.57 -10.57 5.39
CA ALA A 367 -5.53 -9.69 5.93
C ALA A 367 -5.50 -8.35 5.16
N ILE A 368 -5.36 -8.38 3.83
CA ILE A 368 -5.26 -7.16 3.02
C ILE A 368 -6.54 -6.32 3.00
N ALA A 369 -7.69 -6.95 3.25
CA ALA A 369 -8.95 -6.23 3.42
C ALA A 369 -9.03 -5.54 4.78
N GLY A 370 -8.51 -6.19 5.84
CA GLY A 370 -8.43 -5.62 7.19
C GLY A 370 -7.59 -4.35 7.27
N ASP A 371 -6.55 -4.22 6.43
CA ASP A 371 -5.70 -3.02 6.38
C ASP A 371 -6.49 -1.75 6.05
N VAL A 372 -7.61 -1.87 5.31
CA VAL A 372 -8.49 -0.73 5.02
C VAL A 372 -9.10 -0.18 6.30
N TYR A 373 -9.64 -1.06 7.15
CA TYR A 373 -10.22 -0.65 8.43
C TYR A 373 -9.19 0.04 9.32
N GLU A 374 -7.98 -0.52 9.41
CA GLU A 374 -6.91 0.05 10.24
C GLU A 374 -6.40 1.39 9.68
N ALA A 375 -6.34 1.56 8.36
CA ALA A 375 -5.99 2.83 7.73
C ALA A 375 -7.02 3.92 8.05
N ILE A 376 -8.32 3.61 7.92
CA ILE A 376 -9.38 4.57 8.27
C ILE A 376 -9.39 4.86 9.79
N GLU A 377 -9.03 3.88 10.62
CA GLU A 377 -8.84 4.12 12.05
C GLU A 377 -7.67 5.07 12.35
N CYS A 378 -6.58 4.98 11.58
CA CYS A 378 -5.47 5.93 11.67
C CYS A 378 -5.91 7.34 11.30
N ILE A 379 -6.70 7.51 10.23
CA ILE A 379 -7.29 8.82 9.86
C ILE A 379 -8.18 9.34 10.99
N GLN A 380 -9.05 8.51 11.57
CA GLN A 380 -9.87 8.88 12.72
C GLN A 380 -9.01 9.40 13.89
N LYS A 381 -7.93 8.68 14.26
CA LYS A 381 -7.02 9.10 15.33
C LYS A 381 -6.38 10.46 15.02
N GLN A 382 -5.95 10.67 13.78
CA GLN A 382 -5.37 11.94 13.34
C GLN A 382 -6.38 13.09 13.41
N ARG A 383 -7.64 12.88 13.03
CA ARG A 383 -8.70 13.89 13.15
C ARG A 383 -8.96 14.29 14.60
N TYR A 384 -9.12 13.31 15.50
CA TYR A 384 -9.31 13.58 16.93
C TYR A 384 -8.12 14.33 17.53
N ALA A 385 -6.89 13.95 17.17
CA ALA A 385 -5.69 14.64 17.60
C ALA A 385 -5.65 16.10 17.13
N LYS A 386 -6.04 16.38 15.86
CA LYS A 386 -6.08 17.74 15.29
C LYS A 386 -7.06 18.66 16.03
N ILE A 387 -8.19 18.14 16.49
CA ILE A 387 -9.20 18.93 17.23
C ILE A 387 -9.02 18.88 18.76
N GLY A 388 -7.95 18.25 19.26
CA GLY A 388 -7.66 18.17 20.69
C GLY A 388 -8.65 17.33 21.51
N LEU A 389 -9.44 16.46 20.87
CA LEU A 389 -10.41 15.60 21.54
C LEU A 389 -9.87 14.18 21.72
N ARG A 390 -10.30 13.51 22.81
CA ARG A 390 -10.04 12.08 22.97
C ARG A 390 -10.98 11.29 22.08
N ARG A 391 -10.43 10.26 21.46
CA ARG A 391 -11.21 9.27 20.73
C ARG A 391 -12.18 8.57 21.71
N PRO A 392 -13.43 8.27 21.30
CA PRO A 392 -14.28 7.35 22.03
C PRO A 392 -13.54 6.03 22.25
N GLU A 393 -13.57 5.49 23.47
CA GLU A 393 -13.02 4.15 23.70
C GLU A 393 -13.75 3.16 22.80
N ARG A 394 -13.01 2.23 22.17
CA ARG A 394 -13.64 1.08 21.51
C ARG A 394 -14.46 0.39 22.59
N GLN A 395 -15.79 0.47 22.51
CA GLN A 395 -16.65 -0.44 23.24
C GLN A 395 -16.30 -1.82 22.67
N ARG A 396 -15.42 -2.54 23.37
CA ARG A 396 -15.23 -3.95 23.06
C ARG A 396 -16.57 -4.59 23.43
N PRO A 397 -17.23 -5.32 22.53
CA PRO A 397 -18.36 -6.13 22.95
C PRO A 397 -17.87 -6.99 24.13
N PHE A 398 -18.62 -6.99 25.22
CA PHE A 398 -18.37 -7.89 26.35
C PHE A 398 -18.37 -9.30 25.78
N THR A 399 -17.18 -9.90 25.66
CA THR A 399 -16.99 -11.31 25.26
C THR A 399 -17.60 -12.26 26.26
#